data_AF-A0A5D0MIF9-F1
#
_entry.id   AF-A0A5D0MIF9-F1
#
_cell.length_a   1.000
_cell.length_b   1.000
_cell.length_c   1.000
_cell.angle_alpha   90.00
_cell.angle_beta   90.00
_cell.angle_gamma   90.00
#
_symmetry.space_group_name_H-M   'P 1'
#
loop_
_entity.id
_entity.type
_entity.pdbx_description
1 polymer ?
#
loop_
_entity_poly.entity_id
_entity_poly.type
_entity_poly.pdbx_seq_one_letter_code
_entity_poly.pdbx_strand_id
1 'polypeptide(L)'
;MKKYLLIFVVLIFVVGLSAEDYDFRNVNWGMSKTEVKRREDAKLFQDKSTSLAYKTQLKNHDALLVYNFWNNKLAGSAYSIIDNYLNKNNYIEDYKELKRLLEKKYGNPSYEDIIWKNDLYKDDPSHYGMAISVGHLIYTSRWKTNSEKIVIILDGENYKVSLMIAYYSNQYAKKILKDDEKEAMEDL
;
A
#
# COMPACT_ATOMS: atom_id res chain seq x y z
N MET A 1 59.21 37.92 21.25
CA MET A 1 58.46 37.20 20.21
C MET A 1 57.21 36.57 20.84
N LYS A 2 56.06 37.25 20.79
CA LYS A 2 54.79 36.74 21.34
C LYS A 2 54.10 35.91 20.25
N LYS A 3 54.01 34.60 20.44
CA LYS A 3 53.26 33.70 19.55
C LYS A 3 51.76 33.84 19.86
N TYR A 4 50.99 34.37 18.93
CA TYR A 4 49.52 34.33 19.00
C TYR A 4 49.07 32.93 18.60
N LEU A 5 48.43 32.22 19.53
CA LEU A 5 47.75 30.95 19.26
C LEU A 5 46.36 31.28 18.71
N LEU A 6 46.15 31.06 17.41
CA LEU A 6 44.87 31.24 16.77
C LEU A 6 44.01 29.99 17.03
N ILE A 7 43.05 30.08 17.95
CA ILE A 7 42.10 28.99 18.23
C ILE A 7 40.98 29.09 17.20
N PHE A 8 40.95 28.15 16.26
CA PHE A 8 39.85 27.98 15.30
C PHE A 8 38.74 27.17 15.97
N VAL A 9 37.69 27.83 16.47
CA VAL A 9 36.48 27.15 16.96
C VAL A 9 35.61 26.82 15.75
N VAL A 10 35.69 25.57 15.28
CA VAL A 10 34.75 25.06 14.28
C VAL A 10 33.47 24.67 15.00
N LEU A 11 32.45 25.54 14.93
CA LEU A 11 31.09 25.23 15.34
C LEU A 11 30.49 24.26 14.32
N ILE A 12 30.61 22.96 14.60
CA ILE A 12 29.86 21.93 13.88
C ILE A 12 28.41 22.03 14.38
N PHE A 13 27.56 22.73 13.63
CA PHE A 13 26.12 22.58 13.75
C PHE A 13 25.77 21.17 13.29
N VAL A 14 25.66 20.23 14.22
CA VAL A 14 24.96 18.96 13.95
C VAL A 14 23.49 19.32 13.83
N VAL A 15 23.05 19.61 12.61
CA VAL A 15 21.63 19.65 12.29
C VAL A 15 21.14 18.23 12.50
N GLY A 16 20.49 17.98 13.63
CA GLY A 16 19.78 16.73 13.85
C GLY A 16 18.76 16.59 12.72
N LEU A 17 18.98 15.66 11.79
CA LEU A 17 17.90 15.18 10.95
C LEU A 17 16.88 14.55 11.90
N SER A 18 15.85 15.30 12.26
CA SER A 18 14.61 14.68 12.70
C SER A 18 14.17 13.82 11.54
N ALA A 19 14.05 12.51 11.74
CA ALA A 19 13.26 11.70 10.83
C ALA A 19 11.88 12.38 10.77
N GLU A 20 11.48 12.90 9.60
CA GLU A 20 10.10 13.33 9.43
C GLU A 20 9.24 12.08 9.66
N ASP A 21 8.35 12.13 10.66
CA ASP A 21 7.36 11.07 10.85
C ASP A 21 6.39 11.15 9.66
N TYR A 22 6.50 10.16 8.78
CA TYR A 22 5.63 10.01 7.62
C TYR A 22 4.57 8.95 7.86
N ASP A 23 3.34 9.24 7.44
CA ASP A 23 2.23 8.27 7.51
C ASP A 23 2.50 7.06 6.60
N PHE A 24 3.04 7.30 5.40
CA PHE A 24 3.32 6.25 4.44
C PHE A 24 4.58 6.56 3.63
N ARG A 25 5.60 5.70 3.75
CA ARG A 25 6.93 5.91 3.15
C ARG A 25 7.53 7.28 3.50
N ASN A 26 7.47 8.22 2.55
CA ASN A 26 8.00 9.58 2.63
C ASN A 26 6.92 10.65 2.38
N VAL A 27 5.63 10.28 2.51
CA VAL A 27 4.48 11.16 2.32
C VAL A 27 3.50 11.06 3.50
N ASN A 28 2.67 12.10 3.65
CA ASN A 28 1.61 12.16 4.64
C ASN A 28 0.24 12.15 3.97
N TRP A 29 -0.75 11.59 4.67
CA TRP A 29 -2.13 11.68 4.26
C TRP A 29 -2.53 13.15 4.13
N GLY A 30 -3.28 13.49 3.08
CA GLY A 30 -3.68 14.86 2.79
C GLY A 30 -2.67 15.74 2.04
N MET A 31 -1.48 15.24 1.72
CA MET A 31 -0.61 15.89 0.73
C MET A 31 -1.32 15.98 -0.63
N SER A 32 -1.07 17.07 -1.36
CA SER A 32 -1.54 17.22 -2.73
C SER A 32 -0.81 16.31 -3.70
N LYS A 33 -1.42 16.07 -4.87
CA LYS A 33 -0.79 15.28 -5.94
C LYS A 33 0.57 15.85 -6.36
N THR A 34 0.68 17.18 -6.44
CA THR A 34 1.94 17.85 -6.77
C THR A 34 2.99 17.68 -5.66
N GLU A 35 2.59 17.69 -4.39
CA GLU A 35 3.52 17.42 -3.28
C GLU A 35 4.02 15.98 -3.29
N VAL A 36 3.13 15.00 -3.46
CA VAL A 36 3.50 13.59 -3.57
C VAL A 36 4.44 13.37 -4.76
N LYS A 37 4.12 13.96 -5.92
CA LYS A 37 4.93 13.82 -7.14
C LYS A 37 6.35 14.40 -6.98
N ARG A 38 6.53 15.43 -6.15
CA ARG A 38 7.86 16.01 -5.85
C ARG A 38 8.69 15.17 -4.87
N ARG A 39 8.04 14.31 -4.08
CA ARG A 39 8.69 13.47 -3.07
C ARG A 39 8.97 12.04 -3.55
N GLU A 40 8.21 11.55 -4.53
CA GLU A 40 8.41 10.19 -5.03
C GLU A 40 9.51 10.12 -6.10
N ASP A 41 10.58 9.39 -5.80
CA ASP A 41 11.73 9.19 -6.69
C ASP A 41 11.58 7.95 -7.60
N ALA A 42 10.58 7.10 -7.36
CA ALA A 42 10.32 5.95 -8.21
C ALA A 42 9.96 6.34 -9.66
N LYS A 43 10.08 5.39 -10.58
CA LYS A 43 9.80 5.63 -11.99
C LYS A 43 8.30 5.80 -12.20
N LEU A 44 7.86 7.02 -12.55
CA LEU A 44 6.47 7.31 -12.88
C LEU A 44 6.01 6.41 -14.03
N PHE A 45 4.90 5.70 -13.80
CA PHE A 45 4.26 4.81 -14.76
C PHE A 45 2.97 5.40 -15.32
N GLN A 46 2.18 6.05 -14.47
CA GLN A 46 0.92 6.66 -14.86
C GLN A 46 0.62 7.90 -14.04
N ASP A 47 0.06 8.90 -14.70
CA ASP A 47 -0.38 10.15 -14.11
C ASP A 47 -1.82 10.43 -14.58
N LYS A 48 -2.79 10.27 -13.68
CA LYS A 48 -4.22 10.49 -13.92
C LYS A 48 -4.75 11.57 -12.99
N SER A 49 -5.91 12.15 -13.29
CA SER A 49 -6.52 13.19 -12.45
C SER A 49 -6.59 12.81 -10.96
N THR A 50 -6.96 11.57 -10.66
CA THR A 50 -7.18 11.06 -9.29
C THR A 50 -6.10 10.11 -8.78
N SER A 51 -5.05 9.82 -9.57
CA SER A 51 -4.01 8.87 -9.15
C SER A 51 -2.65 9.13 -9.78
N LEU A 52 -1.62 8.69 -9.06
CA LEU A 52 -0.25 8.52 -9.57
C LEU A 52 0.15 7.07 -9.39
N ALA A 53 0.73 6.44 -10.41
CA ALA A 53 1.31 5.11 -10.29
C ALA A 53 2.78 5.12 -10.67
N TYR A 54 3.59 4.37 -9.93
CA TYR A 54 5.03 4.29 -10.07
C TYR A 54 5.47 2.83 -10.12
N LYS A 55 6.44 2.51 -10.99
CA LYS A 55 7.13 1.22 -10.94
C LYS A 55 8.15 1.23 -9.81
N THR A 56 8.10 0.23 -8.95
CA THR A 56 9.00 0.07 -7.81
C THR A 56 9.19 -1.40 -7.47
N GLN A 57 9.91 -1.67 -6.38
CA GLN A 57 10.02 -3.00 -5.79
C GLN A 57 9.50 -2.96 -4.35
N LEU A 58 8.73 -3.98 -3.99
CA LEU A 58 8.35 -4.25 -2.61
C LEU A 58 9.07 -5.54 -2.19
N LYS A 59 10.16 -5.40 -1.44
CA LYS A 59 11.08 -6.51 -1.14
C LYS A 59 11.62 -7.12 -2.43
N ASN A 60 11.29 -8.38 -2.71
CA ASN A 60 11.77 -9.12 -3.87
C ASN A 60 10.73 -9.18 -5.01
N HIS A 61 9.64 -8.41 -4.89
CA HIS A 61 8.56 -8.38 -5.87
C HIS A 61 8.59 -7.10 -6.68
N ASP A 62 8.40 -7.22 -8.00
CA ASP A 62 8.10 -6.05 -8.82
C ASP A 62 6.68 -5.58 -8.50
N ALA A 63 6.52 -4.27 -8.34
CA ALA A 63 5.25 -3.69 -7.92
C ALA A 63 4.93 -2.37 -8.63
N LEU A 64 3.63 -2.11 -8.76
CA LEU A 64 3.12 -0.75 -8.95
C LEU A 64 2.75 -0.15 -7.59
N LEU A 65 3.40 0.95 -7.24
CA LEU A 65 2.99 1.80 -6.15
C LEU A 65 1.99 2.84 -6.67
N VAL A 66 0.76 2.78 -6.18
CA VAL A 66 -0.32 3.68 -6.57
C VAL A 66 -0.66 4.61 -5.41
N TYR A 67 -0.75 5.90 -5.69
CA TYR A 67 -1.29 6.92 -4.78
C TYR A 67 -2.65 7.37 -5.31
N ASN A 68 -3.67 7.35 -4.45
CA ASN A 68 -5.03 7.75 -4.78
C ASN A 68 -5.41 9.05 -4.07
N PHE A 69 -5.98 9.97 -4.84
CA PHE A 69 -6.31 11.31 -4.40
C PHE A 69 -7.81 11.54 -4.44
N TRP A 70 -8.33 12.10 -3.37
CA TRP A 70 -9.70 12.58 -3.27
C TRP A 70 -9.67 14.09 -3.06
N ASN A 71 -10.32 14.87 -3.92
CA ASN A 71 -10.25 16.34 -3.89
C ASN A 71 -8.81 16.88 -3.83
N ASN A 72 -7.91 16.30 -4.64
CA ASN A 72 -6.47 16.60 -4.66
C ASN A 72 -5.79 16.43 -3.29
N LYS A 73 -6.27 15.50 -2.45
CA LYS A 73 -5.68 15.13 -1.16
C LYS A 73 -5.41 13.63 -1.14
N LEU A 74 -4.19 13.25 -0.76
CA LEU A 74 -3.78 11.85 -0.67
C LEU A 74 -4.65 11.14 0.37
N ALA A 75 -5.48 10.19 -0.10
CA ALA A 75 -6.45 9.50 0.74
C ALA A 75 -6.10 8.01 0.96
N GLY A 76 -5.29 7.45 0.06
CA GLY A 76 -4.81 6.08 0.19
C GLY A 76 -3.69 5.77 -0.79
N SER A 77 -3.05 4.64 -0.56
CA SER A 77 -2.00 4.11 -1.43
C SER A 77 -2.11 2.59 -1.52
N ALA A 78 -1.57 2.00 -2.58
CA ALA A 78 -1.52 0.56 -2.72
C ALA A 78 -0.22 0.10 -3.40
N TYR A 79 0.28 -1.06 -2.98
CA TYR A 79 1.21 -1.85 -3.76
C TYR A 79 0.42 -2.93 -4.48
N SER A 80 0.47 -2.92 -5.81
CA SER A 80 -0.02 -4.02 -6.66
C SER A 80 1.18 -4.81 -7.13
N ILE A 81 1.29 -6.08 -6.72
CA ILE A 81 2.35 -6.96 -7.17
C ILE A 81 2.12 -7.29 -8.66
N ILE A 82 3.17 -7.21 -9.47
CA ILE A 82 3.10 -7.42 -10.92
C ILE A 82 3.95 -8.60 -11.40
N ASP A 83 4.38 -9.45 -10.47
CA ASP A 83 5.04 -10.71 -10.78
C ASP A 83 4.09 -11.64 -11.53
N ASN A 84 4.65 -12.45 -12.44
CA ASN A 84 3.89 -13.38 -13.27
C ASN A 84 4.40 -14.81 -13.10
N TYR A 85 3.51 -15.73 -12.72
CA TYR A 85 3.86 -17.13 -12.48
C TYR A 85 3.08 -18.10 -13.38
N LEU A 86 3.80 -19.09 -13.89
CA LEU A 86 3.18 -20.25 -14.55
C LEU A 86 2.41 -21.11 -13.53
N ASN A 87 3.03 -21.36 -12.36
CA ASN A 87 2.36 -21.98 -11.23
C ASN A 87 1.66 -20.93 -10.38
N LYS A 88 0.32 -20.88 -10.47
CA LYS A 88 -0.49 -19.89 -9.76
C LYS A 88 -0.47 -20.03 -8.24
N ASN A 89 -0.06 -21.19 -7.70
CA ASN A 89 0.10 -21.33 -6.25
C ASN A 89 1.24 -20.47 -5.69
N ASN A 90 2.17 -20.03 -6.53
CA ASN A 90 3.25 -19.14 -6.07
C ASN A 90 2.72 -17.81 -5.53
N TYR A 91 1.62 -17.28 -6.08
CA TYR A 91 0.97 -16.09 -5.54
C TYR A 91 0.46 -16.26 -4.10
N ILE A 92 0.10 -17.50 -3.71
CA ILE A 92 -0.32 -17.82 -2.34
C ILE A 92 0.88 -17.76 -1.40
N GLU A 93 2.06 -18.19 -1.85
CA GLU A 93 3.29 -18.06 -1.09
C GLU A 93 3.72 -16.61 -0.91
N ASP A 94 3.61 -15.78 -1.96
CA ASP A 94 3.88 -14.34 -1.88
C ASP A 94 2.91 -13.65 -0.90
N TYR A 95 1.61 -13.99 -0.96
CA TYR A 95 0.63 -13.48 0.00
C TYR A 95 1.02 -13.83 1.43
N LYS A 96 1.44 -15.07 1.70
CA LYS A 96 1.88 -15.51 3.03
C LYS A 96 3.12 -14.75 3.48
N GLU A 97 4.10 -14.54 2.59
CA GLU A 97 5.30 -13.77 2.90
C GLU A 97 4.96 -12.32 3.26
N LEU A 98 4.21 -11.63 2.40
CA LEU A 98 3.81 -10.25 2.59
C LEU A 98 2.92 -10.08 3.83
N LYS A 99 2.00 -11.02 4.10
CA LYS A 99 1.21 -11.06 5.35
C LYS A 99 2.10 -11.13 6.58
N ARG A 100 3.09 -12.04 6.61
CA ARG A 100 4.03 -12.15 7.75
C ARG A 100 4.81 -10.85 7.98
N LEU A 101 5.16 -10.13 6.92
CA LEU A 101 5.81 -8.82 7.04
C LEU A 101 4.88 -7.76 7.65
N LEU A 102 3.61 -7.75 7.24
CA LEU A 102 2.59 -6.89 7.83
C LEU A 102 2.35 -7.24 9.30
N GLU A 103 2.30 -8.53 9.65
CA GLU A 103 2.16 -8.99 11.04
C GLU A 103 3.34 -8.55 11.90
N LYS A 104 4.56 -8.66 11.39
CA LYS A 104 5.76 -8.17 12.08
C LYS A 104 5.71 -6.65 12.32
N LYS A 105 5.11 -5.89 11.39
CA LYS A 105 5.04 -4.43 11.48
C LYS A 105 3.88 -3.92 12.33
N TYR A 106 2.71 -4.56 12.24
CA TYR A 106 1.44 -4.05 12.77
C TYR A 106 0.79 -4.97 13.82
N GLY A 107 1.41 -6.11 14.15
CA GLY A 107 0.82 -7.14 15.00
C GLY A 107 -0.20 -8.00 14.24
N ASN A 108 -0.99 -8.77 14.97
CA ASN A 108 -2.00 -9.66 14.38
C ASN A 108 -3.08 -8.87 13.62
N PRO A 109 -3.61 -9.40 12.50
CA PRO A 109 -4.71 -8.76 11.80
C PRO A 109 -5.96 -8.71 12.69
N SER A 110 -6.72 -7.61 12.56
CA SER A 110 -8.05 -7.46 13.15
C SER A 110 -9.12 -8.35 12.49
N TYR A 111 -8.85 -8.83 11.28
CA TYR A 111 -9.69 -9.74 10.52
C TYR A 111 -8.81 -10.49 9.52
N GLU A 112 -8.99 -11.79 9.41
CA GLU A 112 -8.39 -12.64 8.39
C GLU A 112 -9.39 -13.69 7.94
N ASP A 113 -9.36 -14.03 6.66
CA ASP A 113 -10.29 -15.02 6.10
C ASP A 113 -9.78 -15.62 4.79
N ILE A 114 -10.24 -16.84 4.52
CA ILE A 114 -10.08 -17.56 3.24
C ILE A 114 -11.49 -17.83 2.73
N ILE A 115 -11.92 -17.03 1.75
CA ILE A 115 -13.30 -17.00 1.28
C ILE A 115 -13.41 -17.85 0.02
N TRP A 116 -14.21 -18.91 0.09
CA TRP A 116 -14.63 -19.71 -1.05
C TRP A 116 -15.96 -19.20 -1.60
N LYS A 117 -15.95 -18.73 -2.84
CA LYS A 117 -17.15 -18.37 -3.62
C LYS A 117 -17.71 -19.57 -4.40
N ASN A 118 -16.88 -20.57 -4.65
CA ASN A 118 -17.26 -21.79 -5.34
C ASN A 118 -16.34 -22.95 -4.91
N ASP A 119 -16.92 -24.07 -4.49
CA ASP A 119 -16.18 -25.17 -3.86
C ASP A 119 -15.50 -26.14 -4.85
N LEU A 120 -15.56 -25.90 -6.17
CA LEU A 120 -15.03 -26.81 -7.22
C LEU A 120 -13.59 -27.29 -6.97
N TYR A 121 -12.73 -26.45 -6.41
CA TYR A 121 -11.32 -26.76 -6.16
C TYR A 121 -10.98 -26.90 -4.67
N LYS A 122 -11.98 -26.88 -3.77
CA LYS A 122 -11.78 -26.72 -2.32
C LYS A 122 -11.01 -27.88 -1.68
N ASP A 123 -11.24 -29.08 -2.18
CA ASP A 123 -10.62 -30.31 -1.66
C ASP A 123 -9.27 -30.62 -2.34
N ASP A 124 -8.82 -29.78 -3.28
CA ASP A 124 -7.54 -29.95 -3.97
C ASP A 124 -6.64 -28.71 -3.85
N PRO A 125 -5.77 -28.66 -2.82
CA PRO A 125 -4.81 -27.59 -2.62
C PRO A 125 -3.88 -27.33 -3.82
N SER A 126 -3.63 -28.32 -4.67
CA SER A 126 -2.78 -28.14 -5.85
C SER A 126 -3.41 -27.19 -6.87
N HIS A 127 -4.74 -26.99 -6.82
CA HIS A 127 -5.50 -26.11 -7.71
C HIS A 127 -5.93 -24.78 -7.07
N TYR A 128 -5.50 -24.45 -5.86
CA TYR A 128 -5.96 -23.21 -5.19
C TYR A 128 -5.58 -21.94 -5.96
N GLY A 129 -4.40 -21.87 -6.55
CA GLY A 129 -4.00 -20.75 -7.41
C GLY A 129 -4.87 -20.66 -8.67
N MET A 130 -5.31 -21.79 -9.22
CA MET A 130 -6.28 -21.81 -10.30
C MET A 130 -7.63 -21.27 -9.81
N ALA A 131 -8.10 -21.74 -8.65
CA ALA A 131 -9.33 -21.28 -8.00
C ALA A 131 -9.34 -19.76 -7.80
N ILE A 132 -8.23 -19.18 -7.34
CA ILE A 132 -8.06 -17.73 -7.21
C ILE A 132 -8.19 -17.06 -8.58
N SER A 133 -7.47 -17.55 -9.59
CA SER A 133 -7.46 -16.92 -10.91
C SER A 133 -8.81 -16.94 -11.64
N VAL A 134 -9.72 -17.83 -11.25
CA VAL A 134 -11.09 -17.90 -11.79
C VAL A 134 -12.12 -17.31 -10.84
N GLY A 135 -11.70 -16.67 -9.73
CA GLY A 135 -12.57 -15.97 -8.79
C GLY A 135 -13.30 -16.86 -7.78
N HIS A 136 -12.88 -18.11 -7.61
CA HIS A 136 -13.49 -19.05 -6.66
C HIS A 136 -12.94 -18.91 -5.24
N LEU A 137 -11.71 -18.41 -5.09
CA LEU A 137 -11.00 -18.35 -3.81
C LEU A 137 -10.38 -16.97 -3.59
N ILE A 138 -10.49 -16.43 -2.38
CA ILE A 138 -9.90 -15.16 -1.98
C ILE A 138 -9.20 -15.33 -0.63
N TYR A 139 -7.98 -14.80 -0.51
CA TYR A 139 -7.32 -14.62 0.78
C TYR A 139 -7.36 -13.14 1.13
N THR A 140 -7.73 -12.82 2.37
CA THR A 140 -7.71 -11.43 2.83
C THR A 140 -7.31 -11.31 4.29
N SER A 141 -6.56 -10.27 4.61
CA SER A 141 -6.29 -9.88 5.99
C SER A 141 -6.32 -8.37 6.13
N ARG A 142 -6.78 -7.90 7.29
CA ARG A 142 -7.03 -6.48 7.55
C ARG A 142 -6.48 -6.07 8.90
N TRP A 143 -5.83 -4.92 8.94
CA TRP A 143 -5.41 -4.25 10.16
C TRP A 143 -6.12 -2.91 10.26
N LYS A 144 -6.37 -2.51 11.50
CA LYS A 144 -6.90 -1.20 11.83
C LYS A 144 -5.97 -0.58 12.87
N THR A 145 -5.38 0.55 12.51
CA THR A 145 -4.65 1.40 13.45
C THR A 145 -5.50 2.63 13.78
N ASN A 146 -4.97 3.53 14.59
CA ASN A 146 -5.64 4.79 14.89
C ASN A 146 -5.76 5.68 13.63
N SER A 147 -4.73 5.71 12.77
CA SER A 147 -4.64 6.60 11.61
C SER A 147 -5.02 5.94 10.28
N GLU A 148 -4.87 4.62 10.15
CA GLU A 148 -5.00 3.91 8.87
C GLU A 148 -5.73 2.57 8.96
N LYS A 149 -6.28 2.15 7.82
CA LYS A 149 -6.74 0.79 7.54
C LYS A 149 -5.81 0.17 6.51
N ILE A 150 -5.32 -1.03 6.80
CA ILE A 150 -4.42 -1.78 5.92
C ILE A 150 -5.13 -3.06 5.49
N VAL A 151 -5.07 -3.38 4.21
CA VAL A 151 -5.67 -4.59 3.64
C VAL A 151 -4.64 -5.28 2.76
N ILE A 152 -4.40 -6.56 2.97
CA ILE A 152 -3.79 -7.42 1.97
C ILE A 152 -4.88 -8.32 1.39
N ILE A 153 -4.91 -8.43 0.07
CA ILE A 153 -5.86 -9.27 -0.66
C ILE A 153 -5.15 -10.01 -1.78
N LEU A 154 -5.46 -11.30 -1.89
CA LEU A 154 -5.13 -12.14 -3.03
C LEU A 154 -6.45 -12.65 -3.61
N ASP A 155 -6.76 -12.19 -4.81
CA ASP A 155 -7.96 -12.54 -5.55
C ASP A 155 -7.66 -12.66 -7.04
N GLY A 156 -8.69 -12.90 -7.85
CA GLY A 156 -8.51 -13.04 -9.27
C GLY A 156 -9.81 -13.26 -10.01
N GLU A 157 -9.72 -13.10 -11.32
CA GLU A 157 -10.80 -13.34 -12.27
C GLU A 157 -10.19 -13.48 -13.67
N ASN A 158 -10.93 -14.09 -14.59
CA ASN A 158 -10.52 -14.20 -16.01
C ASN A 158 -9.10 -14.75 -16.19
N TYR A 159 -8.74 -15.75 -15.37
CA TYR A 159 -7.43 -16.40 -15.32
C TYR A 159 -6.26 -15.52 -14.88
N LYS A 160 -6.53 -14.31 -14.37
CA LYS A 160 -5.55 -13.38 -13.83
C LYS A 160 -5.63 -13.35 -12.31
N VAL A 161 -4.47 -13.34 -11.67
CA VAL A 161 -4.34 -13.23 -10.21
C VAL A 161 -3.90 -11.82 -9.87
N SER A 162 -4.46 -11.27 -8.79
CA SER A 162 -4.17 -9.96 -8.25
C SER A 162 -3.75 -10.11 -6.79
N LEU A 163 -2.54 -9.64 -6.47
CA LEU A 163 -2.05 -9.54 -5.09
C LEU A 163 -1.79 -8.06 -4.78
N MET A 164 -2.50 -7.54 -3.79
CA MET A 164 -2.46 -6.12 -3.44
C MET A 164 -2.35 -5.91 -1.94
N ILE A 165 -1.55 -4.91 -1.54
CA ILE A 165 -1.59 -4.32 -0.20
C ILE A 165 -2.07 -2.87 -0.33
N ALA A 166 -3.19 -2.54 0.29
CA ALA A 166 -3.78 -1.21 0.29
C ALA A 166 -3.75 -0.57 1.68
N TYR A 167 -3.47 0.73 1.71
CA TYR A 167 -3.41 1.60 2.88
C TYR A 167 -4.40 2.73 2.67
N TYR A 168 -5.30 2.95 3.64
CA TYR A 168 -6.31 4.00 3.58
C TYR A 168 -6.23 4.86 4.83
N SER A 169 -6.24 6.18 4.66
CA SER A 169 -6.37 7.09 5.79
C SER A 169 -7.77 7.00 6.39
N ASN A 170 -7.87 6.74 7.69
CA ASN A 170 -9.14 6.72 8.41
C ASN A 170 -9.86 8.07 8.34
N GLN A 171 -9.10 9.18 8.30
CA GLN A 171 -9.66 10.53 8.21
C GLN A 171 -10.33 10.74 6.85
N TYR A 172 -9.67 10.36 5.76
CA TYR A 172 -10.20 10.57 4.41
C TYR A 172 -11.28 9.56 4.04
N ALA A 173 -11.18 8.31 4.49
CA ALA A 173 -12.25 7.33 4.31
C ALA A 173 -13.59 7.84 4.87
N LYS A 174 -13.58 8.47 6.05
CA LYS A 174 -14.80 9.08 6.63
C LYS A 174 -15.32 10.28 5.85
N LYS A 175 -14.45 11.04 5.18
CA LYS A 175 -14.86 12.20 4.36
C LYS A 175 -15.49 11.74 3.06
N ILE A 176 -14.87 10.77 2.38
CA ILE A 176 -15.40 10.15 1.16
C ILE A 176 -16.81 9.62 1.40
N LEU A 177 -17.01 8.81 2.45
CA LEU A 177 -18.33 8.26 2.78
C LEU A 177 -19.41 9.32 3.00
N LYS A 178 -19.07 10.45 3.64
CA LYS A 178 -20.03 11.54 3.88
C LYS A 178 -20.41 12.28 2.60
N ASP A 179 -19.45 12.47 1.71
CA ASP A 179 -19.70 13.15 0.44
C ASP A 179 -20.53 12.23 -0.47
N ASP A 180 -20.24 10.93 -0.52
CA ASP A 180 -21.05 9.94 -1.25
C ASP A 180 -22.51 9.88 -0.73
N GLU A 181 -22.71 9.89 0.61
CA GLU A 181 -24.04 9.95 1.23
C GLU A 181 -24.80 11.23 0.87
N LYS A 182 -24.08 12.36 0.80
CA LYS A 182 -24.68 13.65 0.44
C LYS A 182 -25.09 13.67 -1.03
N GLU A 183 -24.24 13.19 -1.94
CA GLU A 183 -24.57 13.08 -3.36
C GLU A 183 -25.80 12.19 -3.58
N ALA A 184 -25.85 11.02 -2.93
CA ALA A 184 -27.01 10.13 -3.02
C ALA A 184 -28.31 10.74 -2.51
N MET A 185 -28.24 11.68 -1.56
CA MET A 185 -29.39 12.43 -1.02
C MET A 185 -29.81 13.60 -1.92
N GLU A 186 -28.90 14.17 -2.70
CA GLU A 186 -29.20 15.25 -3.67
C GLU A 186 -29.88 14.70 -4.93
N ASP A 187 -29.69 13.41 -5.23
CA ASP A 187 -30.32 12.70 -6.36
C ASP A 187 -31.74 12.16 -6.05
N LEU A 188 -32.26 12.36 -4.85
CA LEU A 188 -33.62 11.97 -4.40
C LEU A 188 -34.63 13.12 -4.49
#